data_AF-A0A1F9FES7-F1
#
_entry.id   AF-A0A1F9FES7-F1
#
_cell.length_a   1.000
_cell.length_b   1.000
_cell.length_c   1.000
_cell.angle_alpha   90.00
_cell.angle_beta   90.00
_cell.angle_gamma   90.00
#
_symmetry.space_group_name_H-M   'P 1'
#
loop_
_entity.id
_entity.type
_entity.pdbx_description
1 polymer ?
#
loop_
_entity_poly.entity_id
_entity_poly.type
_entity_poly.pdbx_seq_one_letter_code
_entity_poly.pdbx_strand_id
1 'polypeptide(L)'
;MTPKNIVKALKEKITLKQAQTAIEALLSQGLLKKENNKIVQAPFKITSSNGIEDIYLQANHKKMSLMAAQALEENFSERAFQGLTIAINPKHVLEVKKDLSRIIQDLQEKYNNDPEAQIVCRFNLQCFPVADTRKV
;
A
#
# COMPACT_ATOMS: atom_id res chain seq x y z
N MET A 1 -12.20 -13.16 -9.96
CA MET A 1 -12.74 -12.94 -8.60
C MET A 1 -14.21 -12.51 -8.68
N THR A 2 -15.10 -12.87 -7.73
CA THR A 2 -16.51 -12.39 -7.68
C THR A 2 -16.68 -11.37 -6.55
N PRO A 3 -17.65 -10.43 -6.61
CA PRO A 3 -17.88 -9.46 -5.52
C PRO A 3 -18.07 -10.10 -4.14
N LYS A 4 -18.77 -11.24 -4.07
CA LYS A 4 -18.96 -12.01 -2.83
C LYS A 4 -17.63 -12.51 -2.25
N ASN A 5 -16.73 -12.99 -3.11
CA ASN A 5 -15.40 -13.43 -2.68
C ASN A 5 -14.54 -12.26 -2.18
N ILE A 6 -14.71 -11.05 -2.74
CA ILE A 6 -14.01 -9.85 -2.26
C ILE A 6 -14.45 -9.47 -0.85
N VAL A 7 -15.77 -9.44 -0.61
CA VAL A 7 -16.32 -9.14 0.73
C VAL A 7 -15.74 -10.11 1.77
N LYS A 8 -15.72 -11.41 1.45
CA LYS A 8 -15.14 -12.44 2.32
C LYS A 8 -13.63 -12.23 2.53
N ALA A 9 -12.88 -11.97 1.46
CA ALA A 9 -11.43 -11.72 1.53
C ALA A 9 -11.08 -10.48 2.36
N LEU A 10 -11.95 -9.47 2.38
CA LEU A 10 -11.80 -8.25 3.17
C LEU A 10 -12.41 -8.36 4.58
N LYS A 11 -12.64 -9.58 5.08
CA LYS A 11 -13.20 -9.85 6.41
C LYS A 11 -14.51 -9.09 6.66
N GLU A 12 -15.37 -9.00 5.63
CA GLU A 12 -16.69 -8.35 5.67
C GLU A 12 -16.67 -6.85 6.02
N LYS A 13 -15.51 -6.19 5.92
CA LYS A 13 -15.36 -4.74 6.17
C LYS A 13 -16.07 -3.85 5.13
N ILE A 14 -16.60 -4.43 4.06
CA ILE A 14 -17.38 -3.73 3.02
C ILE A 14 -18.62 -4.54 2.64
N THR A 15 -19.65 -3.85 2.16
CA THR A 15 -20.88 -4.48 1.65
C THR A 15 -20.72 -5.02 0.22
N LEU A 16 -21.61 -5.94 -0.18
CA LEU A 16 -21.64 -6.46 -1.56
C LEU A 16 -21.81 -5.33 -2.60
N LYS A 17 -22.67 -4.35 -2.30
CA LYS A 17 -22.89 -3.20 -3.18
C LYS A 17 -21.63 -2.34 -3.33
N GLN A 18 -20.92 -2.07 -2.23
CA GLN A 18 -19.64 -1.35 -2.28
C GLN A 18 -18.59 -2.14 -3.08
N ALA A 19 -18.54 -3.47 -2.94
CA ALA A 19 -17.63 -4.31 -3.72
C ALA A 19 -17.95 -4.25 -5.22
N GLN A 20 -19.22 -4.29 -5.60
CA GLN A 20 -19.67 -4.15 -6.99
C GLN A 20 -19.27 -2.79 -7.58
N THR A 21 -19.62 -1.70 -6.89
CA THR A 21 -19.27 -0.33 -7.32
C THR A 21 -17.76 -0.15 -7.46
N ALA A 22 -16.96 -0.71 -6.54
CA ALA A 22 -15.50 -0.62 -6.62
C ALA A 22 -14.95 -1.41 -7.82
N ILE A 23 -15.44 -2.62 -8.08
CA ILE A 23 -15.04 -3.43 -9.25
C ILE A 23 -15.35 -2.68 -10.55
N GLU A 24 -16.54 -2.10 -10.67
CA GLU A 24 -16.95 -1.35 -11.85
C GLU A 24 -16.03 -0.15 -12.11
N ALA A 25 -15.69 0.60 -11.06
CA ALA A 25 -14.75 1.72 -11.14
C ALA A 25 -13.34 1.26 -11.54
N LEU A 26 -12.85 0.14 -11.01
CA LEU A 26 -11.53 -0.39 -11.36
C LEU A 26 -11.48 -0.93 -12.80
N LEU A 27 -12.57 -1.51 -13.29
CA LEU A 27 -12.70 -1.92 -14.69
C LEU A 27 -12.74 -0.70 -15.63
N SER A 28 -13.49 0.35 -15.29
CA SER A 28 -13.60 1.55 -16.13
C SER A 28 -12.28 2.34 -16.21
N GLN A 29 -11.45 2.26 -15.18
CA GLN A 29 -10.10 2.85 -15.14
C GLN A 29 -9.02 1.96 -15.77
N GLY A 30 -9.37 0.76 -16.25
CA GLY A 30 -8.42 -0.18 -16.85
C GLY A 30 -7.45 -0.83 -15.85
N LEU A 31 -7.73 -0.74 -14.55
CA LEU A 31 -6.94 -1.36 -13.48
C LEU A 31 -7.26 -2.86 -13.30
N LEU A 32 -8.47 -3.25 -13.71
CA LEU A 32 -8.89 -4.64 -13.84
C LEU A 32 -9.30 -4.91 -15.30
N LYS A 33 -9.23 -6.17 -15.71
CA LYS A 33 -9.75 -6.65 -17.00
C LYS A 33 -10.59 -7.92 -16.81
N LYS A 34 -11.48 -8.18 -17.78
CA LYS A 34 -12.23 -9.44 -17.85
C LYS A 34 -11.49 -10.39 -18.80
N GLU A 35 -11.07 -11.54 -18.31
CA GLU A 35 -10.47 -12.63 -19.09
C GLU A 35 -11.17 -13.95 -18.76
N ASN A 36 -11.62 -14.69 -19.78
CA ASN A 36 -12.29 -15.99 -19.60
C ASN A 36 -13.42 -15.97 -18.56
N ASN A 37 -14.30 -14.96 -18.62
CA ASN A 37 -15.37 -14.70 -17.64
C ASN A 37 -14.91 -14.47 -16.19
N LYS A 38 -13.62 -14.22 -15.95
CA LYS A 38 -13.05 -13.88 -14.65
C LYS A 38 -12.54 -12.44 -14.66
N ILE A 39 -12.71 -11.75 -13.54
CA ILE A 39 -12.03 -10.47 -13.28
C ILE A 39 -10.61 -10.78 -12.82
N VAL A 40 -9.62 -10.23 -13.52
CA VAL A 40 -8.18 -10.33 -13.24
C VAL A 40 -7.54 -8.94 -13.23
N GLN A 41 -6.38 -8.83 -12.58
CA GLN A 41 -5.63 -7.57 -12.53
C GLN A 41 -5.06 -7.24 -13.92
N ALA A 42 -5.20 -5.99 -14.36
CA ALA A 42 -4.50 -5.53 -15.56
C ALA A 42 -3.00 -5.39 -15.25
N PRO A 43 -2.10 -5.57 -16.23
CA PRO A 43 -0.68 -5.31 -16.06
C PRO A 43 -0.44 -3.79 -15.95
N PHE A 44 -0.85 -3.19 -14.83
CA PHE A 44 -0.76 -1.76 -14.58
C PHE A 44 -0.02 -1.53 -13.26
N LYS A 45 1.11 -0.83 -13.32
CA LYS A 45 1.88 -0.42 -12.15
C LYS A 45 1.39 0.96 -11.70
N ILE A 46 0.60 1.03 -10.64
CA ILE A 46 0.37 2.29 -9.94
C ILE A 46 1.62 2.58 -9.11
N THR A 47 2.44 3.51 -9.58
CA THR A 47 3.54 4.08 -8.80
C THR A 47 3.17 5.49 -8.38
N SER A 48 3.32 5.82 -7.10
CA SER A 48 3.28 7.21 -6.65
C SER A 48 4.40 7.98 -7.37
N SER A 49 4.04 9.07 -8.04
CA SER A 49 5.01 9.96 -8.68
C SER A 49 5.96 10.53 -7.62
N ASN A 50 7.25 10.66 -7.97
CA ASN A 50 8.26 11.20 -7.07
C ASN A 50 7.95 12.66 -6.75
N GLY A 51 7.33 12.91 -5.60
CA GLY A 51 7.42 14.19 -4.91
C GLY A 51 6.52 15.33 -5.39
N ILE A 52 5.39 15.05 -6.06
CA ILE A 52 4.37 16.10 -6.25
C ILE A 52 3.65 16.30 -4.91
N GLU A 53 3.50 17.54 -4.47
CA GLU A 53 2.61 17.94 -3.37
C GLU A 53 1.17 17.65 -3.77
N ASP A 54 0.82 16.37 -3.68
CA ASP A 54 -0.48 15.87 -4.08
C ASP A 54 -1.29 15.68 -2.80
N ILE A 55 -2.31 16.52 -2.62
CA ILE A 55 -3.28 16.42 -1.53
C ILE A 55 -3.87 15.00 -1.49
N TYR A 56 -4.03 14.35 -2.65
CA TYR A 56 -4.49 12.96 -2.72
C TYR A 56 -3.45 11.97 -2.19
N LEU A 57 -2.16 12.22 -2.41
CA LEU A 57 -1.08 11.40 -1.84
C LEU A 57 -1.06 11.53 -0.32
N GLN A 58 -1.15 12.74 0.23
CA GLN A 58 -1.22 12.94 1.69
C GLN A 58 -2.47 12.29 2.29
N ALA A 59 -3.63 12.47 1.66
CA ALA A 59 -4.88 11.84 2.10
C ALA A 59 -4.79 10.31 2.06
N ASN A 60 -4.18 9.75 1.02
CA ASN A 60 -3.91 8.32 0.91
C ASN A 60 -2.99 7.84 2.03
N HIS A 61 -1.86 8.51 2.28
CA HIS A 61 -0.95 8.17 3.37
C HIS A 61 -1.65 8.20 4.74
N LYS A 62 -2.45 9.24 5.02
CA LYS A 62 -3.24 9.33 6.25
C LYS A 62 -4.20 8.14 6.39
N LYS A 63 -4.93 7.80 5.34
CA LYS A 63 -5.84 6.65 5.33
C LYS A 63 -5.09 5.34 5.57
N MET A 64 -3.91 5.17 4.98
CA MET A 64 -3.07 3.99 5.18
C MET A 64 -2.52 3.88 6.60
N SER A 65 -2.11 5.00 7.20
CA SER A 65 -1.65 5.01 8.60
C SER A 65 -2.80 4.68 9.57
N LEU A 66 -4.02 5.14 9.30
CA LEU A 66 -5.20 4.75 10.09
C LEU A 66 -5.50 3.25 9.96
N MET A 67 -5.43 2.70 8.74
CA MET A 67 -5.57 1.26 8.52
C MET A 67 -4.49 0.47 9.25
N ALA A 68 -3.24 0.95 9.25
CA ALA A 68 -2.13 0.33 9.97
C ALA A 68 -2.34 0.38 11.50
N ALA A 69 -2.87 1.49 12.03
CA ALA A 69 -3.21 1.61 13.45
C ALA A 69 -4.33 0.64 13.87
N GLN A 70 -5.42 0.55 13.09
CA GLN A 70 -6.48 -0.43 13.33
C GLN A 70 -5.98 -1.87 13.25
N ALA A 71 -5.03 -2.11 12.34
CA ALA A 71 -4.39 -3.40 12.19
C ALA A 71 -3.62 -3.86 13.45
N LEU A 72 -3.16 -2.93 14.32
CA LEU A 72 -2.46 -3.26 15.58
C LEU A 72 -3.33 -4.10 16.52
N GLU A 73 -4.66 -4.05 16.38
CA GLU A 73 -5.62 -4.79 17.19
C GLU A 73 -5.92 -6.20 16.63
N GLU A 74 -5.45 -6.53 15.42
CA GLU A 74 -5.60 -7.86 14.83
C GLU A 74 -4.45 -8.82 15.25
N ASN A 75 -4.58 -10.12 14.91
CA ASN A 75 -3.68 -11.19 15.37
C ASN A 75 -2.17 -10.91 15.09
N PHE A 76 -1.34 -11.07 16.12
CA PHE A 76 0.10 -10.79 16.09
C PHE A 76 0.91 -11.67 15.13
N SER A 77 0.49 -12.92 14.88
CA SER A 77 1.28 -13.90 14.13
C SER A 77 1.45 -13.59 12.64
N GLU A 78 0.58 -12.75 12.07
CA GLU A 78 0.61 -12.35 10.65
C GLU A 78 1.34 -11.02 10.43
N ARG A 79 1.95 -10.42 11.48
CA ARG A 79 2.58 -9.10 11.40
C ARG A 79 4.09 -9.15 11.65
N ALA A 80 4.80 -8.32 10.89
CA ALA A 80 6.18 -7.95 11.17
C ALA A 80 6.21 -6.52 11.74
N PHE A 81 6.42 -6.40 13.05
CA PHE A 81 6.64 -5.10 13.69
C PHE A 81 8.11 -4.73 13.55
N GLN A 82 8.41 -3.79 12.66
CA GLN A 82 9.75 -3.26 12.47
C GLN A 82 9.71 -1.74 12.52
N GLY A 83 10.62 -1.15 13.27
CA GLY A 83 10.80 0.29 13.39
C GLY A 83 12.28 0.60 13.54
N LEU A 84 12.71 1.71 12.93
CA LEU A 84 14.07 2.20 13.02
C LEU A 84 14.03 3.70 13.30
N THR A 85 14.69 4.11 14.38
CA THR A 85 14.92 5.51 14.70
C THR A 85 16.41 5.75 14.70
N ILE A 86 16.90 6.61 13.81
CA ILE A 86 18.32 6.93 13.66
C ILE A 86 18.52 8.44 13.57
N ALA A 87 19.62 8.92 14.16
CA ALA A 87 20.06 10.29 13.94
C ALA A 87 20.78 10.36 12.60
N ILE A 88 20.30 11.21 11.70
CA ILE A 88 20.92 11.45 10.40
C ILE A 88 21.16 12.94 10.20
N ASN A 89 22.23 13.29 9.49
CA ASN A 89 22.39 14.67 9.06
C ASN A 89 21.29 15.01 8.04
N PRO A 90 20.63 16.18 8.11
CA PRO A 90 19.58 16.57 7.17
C PRO A 90 19.96 16.44 5.69
N LYS A 91 21.25 16.60 5.34
CA LYS A 91 21.74 16.42 3.96
C LYS A 91 21.55 15.00 3.41
N HIS A 92 21.48 13.98 4.29
CA HIS A 92 21.31 12.58 3.93
C HIS A 92 19.85 12.17 3.77
N VAL A 93 18.88 13.05 4.07
CA VAL A 93 17.44 12.72 3.95
C VAL A 93 17.09 12.32 2.51
N LEU A 94 17.71 12.94 1.51
CA LEU A 94 17.47 12.58 0.11
C LEU A 94 18.00 11.16 -0.22
N GLU A 95 19.12 10.76 0.36
CA GLU A 95 19.68 9.42 0.19
C GLU A 95 18.80 8.37 0.87
N VAL A 96 18.33 8.64 2.09
CA VAL A 96 17.38 7.78 2.80
C VAL A 96 16.09 7.59 1.99
N LYS A 97 15.58 8.66 1.35
CA LYS A 97 14.43 8.55 0.44
C LYS A 97 14.72 7.62 -0.76
N LYS A 98 15.92 7.70 -1.34
CA LYS A 98 16.33 6.79 -2.43
C LYS A 98 16.42 5.33 -1.95
N ASP A 99 16.94 5.10 -0.75
CA ASP A 99 16.98 3.77 -0.15
C ASP A 99 15.58 3.19 0.08
N LEU A 100 14.64 4.00 0.58
CA LEU A 100 13.24 3.59 0.69
C LEU A 100 12.64 3.22 -0.67
N SER A 101 12.91 4.01 -1.72
CA SER A 101 12.47 3.68 -3.08
C SER A 101 13.06 2.36 -3.58
N ARG A 102 14.35 2.10 -3.30
CA ARG A 102 15.02 0.84 -3.66
C ARG A 102 14.39 -0.35 -2.95
N ILE A 103 14.13 -0.26 -1.65
CA ILE A 103 13.42 -1.31 -0.89
C ILE A 103 12.07 -1.64 -1.53
N ILE A 104 11.31 -0.63 -1.95
CA ILE A 104 10.02 -0.82 -2.63
C ILE A 104 10.20 -1.53 -3.96
N GLN A 105 11.20 -1.13 -4.76
CA GLN A 105 11.51 -1.76 -6.04
C GLN A 105 11.90 -3.24 -5.87
N ASP A 106 12.78 -3.54 -4.91
CA ASP A 106 13.24 -4.90 -4.61
C ASP A 106 12.05 -5.81 -4.22
N LEU A 107 11.13 -5.31 -3.39
CA LEU A 107 9.92 -6.05 -3.02
C LEU A 107 8.99 -6.29 -4.21
N GLN A 108 8.83 -5.30 -5.09
CA GLN A 108 8.01 -5.44 -6.30
C GLN A 108 8.60 -6.47 -7.26
N GLU A 109 9.89 -6.39 -7.54
CA GLU A 109 10.56 -7.34 -8.43
C GLU A 109 10.45 -8.78 -7.93
N LYS A 110 10.54 -8.96 -6.61
CA LYS A 110 10.53 -10.30 -6.00
C LYS A 110 9.14 -10.92 -5.88
N TYR A 111 8.10 -10.13 -5.59
CA TYR A 111 6.81 -10.67 -5.16
C TYR A 111 5.60 -10.25 -6.00
N ASN A 112 5.71 -9.27 -6.91
CA ASN A 112 4.54 -8.70 -7.58
C ASN A 112 3.82 -9.66 -8.54
N ASN A 113 4.48 -10.73 -8.99
CA ASN A 113 3.91 -11.68 -9.96
C ASN A 113 3.90 -13.12 -9.43
N ASP A 114 3.85 -13.32 -8.12
CA ASP A 114 3.75 -14.65 -7.52
C ASP A 114 2.41 -15.31 -7.91
N PRO A 115 2.40 -16.39 -8.73
CA PRO A 115 1.18 -17.04 -9.17
C PRO A 115 0.43 -17.75 -8.03
N GLU A 116 1.14 -18.05 -6.94
CA GLU A 116 0.61 -18.76 -5.77
C GLU A 116 0.30 -17.78 -4.61
N ALA A 117 0.19 -16.48 -4.87
CA ALA A 117 -0.11 -15.48 -3.85
C ALA A 117 -1.47 -15.75 -3.18
N GLN A 118 -1.45 -16.09 -1.89
CA GLN A 118 -2.65 -16.37 -1.08
C GLN A 118 -3.06 -15.20 -0.18
N ILE A 119 -2.14 -14.28 0.09
CA ILE A 119 -2.34 -13.14 1.00
C ILE A 119 -1.96 -11.83 0.32
N VAL A 120 -2.64 -10.75 0.70
CA VAL A 120 -2.31 -9.39 0.27
C VAL A 120 -1.70 -8.65 1.44
N CYS A 121 -0.41 -8.34 1.34
CA CYS A 121 0.31 -7.56 2.34
C CYS A 121 0.40 -6.09 1.92
N ARG A 122 0.24 -5.19 2.89
CA ARG A 122 0.47 -3.76 2.72
C ARG A 122 1.67 -3.34 3.57
N PHE A 123 2.68 -2.77 2.92
CA PHE A 123 3.80 -2.12 3.59
C PHE A 123 3.52 -0.61 3.67
N ASN A 124 3.72 -0.01 4.85
CA ASN A 124 3.61 1.44 5.05
C ASN A 124 4.97 1.98 5.52
N LEU A 125 5.86 2.25 4.57
CA LEU A 125 7.20 2.76 4.83
C LEU A 125 7.22 4.27 4.72
N GLN A 126 7.67 4.95 5.76
CA GLN A 126 7.70 6.42 5.82
C GLN A 126 8.97 6.87 6.55
N CYS A 127 9.60 7.94 6.06
CA CYS A 127 10.67 8.64 6.77
C CYS A 127 10.26 10.08 7.01
N PHE A 128 10.22 10.50 8.27
CA PHE A 128 9.89 11.85 8.68
C PHE A 128 10.72 12.24 9.91
N PRO A 129 11.03 13.54 10.09
CA PRO A 129 11.66 14.01 11.31
C PRO A 129 10.77 13.74 12.52
N VAL A 130 11.32 13.10 13.56
CA VAL A 130 10.64 12.86 14.84
C VAL A 130 11.02 13.88 15.92
N ALA A 131 12.06 14.68 15.67
CA ALA A 131 12.52 15.78 16.52
C ALA A 131 13.11 16.90 15.65
N ASP A 132 12.99 18.16 16.09
CA ASP A 132 13.60 19.31 15.40
C ASP A 132 14.87 19.77 16.13
N THR A 133 16.03 19.35 15.64
CA THR A 133 17.33 19.76 16.19
C THR A 133 17.88 21.03 15.55
N ARG A 134 17.13 21.70 14.66
CA ARG A 134 17.55 22.94 13.98
C ARG A 134 17.35 24.21 14.83
N LYS A 135 16.91 24.04 16.08
CA LYS A 135 16.66 25.12 17.06
C LYS A 135 17.48 24.97 18.35
N VAL A 136 18.67 24.36 18.26
CA VAL A 136 19.65 24.33 19.37
C VAL A 136 20.90 25.07 18.95
#